data_AF-A0A3D3M239-F1
#
_entry.id   AF-A0A3D3M239-F1
#
_cell.length_a   1.000
_cell.length_b   1.000
_cell.length_c   1.000
_cell.angle_alpha   90.00
_cell.angle_beta   90.00
_cell.angle_gamma   90.00
#
_symmetry.space_group_name_H-M   'P 1'
#
loop_
_entity.id
_entity.type
_entity.pdbx_description
1 polymer ?
#
loop_
_entity_poly.entity_id
_entity_poly.type
_entity_poly.pdbx_seq_one_letter_code
_entity_poly.pdbx_strand_id
1 'polypeptide(L)'
;MTDYVLGDRGTVHIITDDFYDAEILQVFEELQIDRERVWNGEARLVPEPDNPYQPHTIAVYVDDLKVGRFSEKDADSYWAPIARVVASGYEAVAHLQLTAVLRRLSGDSFIESAGTLSLSAPGSLFPLNQAPTQAALLPQGSSIKVLDEKNHSEYLHGILPGSGEGRLILSLENNPIKHSDGRLTECVEVFHDRKMVGRLSTQISEQLAPVIRYAYDHDKLTSAWGTIRGNAFELSLTVQAVRPSEISDEWFEHLPNNVPELLPLADTYDVPDAYVATDGELHRASTTKKKRGFIGSRPASETDNVQDSQDQDSTAPGAPLGLQRIAVLLGVVGGIVLVIGLVLIFYKPMLGILGVVLGASVAFLALFFGRENSYDEEAVSEDPLEH
;
A
#
# COMPACT_ATOMS: atom_id res chain seq x y z
N MET A 1 -22.74 5.32 6.58
CA MET A 1 -22.36 5.08 5.16
C MET A 1 -22.26 3.58 4.99
N THR A 2 -22.40 3.02 3.79
CA THR A 2 -22.23 1.56 3.60
C THR A 2 -20.77 1.28 3.24
N ASP A 3 -20.17 0.28 3.86
CA ASP A 3 -18.77 -0.06 3.62
C ASP A 3 -18.59 -0.71 2.24
N TYR A 4 -17.55 -0.29 1.54
CA TYR A 4 -17.04 -0.90 0.32
C TYR A 4 -15.69 -1.51 0.62
N VAL A 5 -15.67 -2.84 0.79
CA VAL A 5 -14.43 -3.60 1.03
C VAL A 5 -13.60 -3.63 -0.25
N LEU A 6 -12.46 -2.97 -0.20
CA LEU A 6 -11.48 -2.95 -1.28
C LEU A 6 -10.79 -4.33 -1.38
N GLY A 7 -10.43 -4.73 -2.60
CA GLY A 7 -9.78 -6.03 -2.81
C GLY A 7 -8.45 -6.16 -2.06
N ASP A 8 -8.06 -7.37 -1.69
CA ASP A 8 -6.99 -7.69 -0.75
C ASP A 8 -5.73 -8.32 -1.41
N ARG A 9 -5.59 -8.19 -2.74
CA ARG A 9 -4.57 -8.94 -3.51
C ARG A 9 -3.25 -8.22 -3.73
N GLY A 10 -2.99 -7.21 -2.92
CA GLY A 10 -1.75 -6.46 -2.93
C GLY A 10 -1.47 -5.88 -1.56
N THR A 11 -0.35 -5.20 -1.45
CA THR A 11 0.06 -4.54 -0.22
C THR A 11 0.50 -3.11 -0.53
N VAL A 12 0.01 -2.16 0.25
CA VAL A 12 0.43 -0.75 0.20
C VAL A 12 0.94 -0.36 1.58
N HIS A 13 2.15 0.20 1.64
CA HIS A 13 2.69 0.73 2.89
C HIS A 13 2.15 2.14 3.12
N ILE A 14 1.78 2.42 4.37
CA ILE A 14 1.33 3.74 4.78
C ILE A 14 2.45 4.46 5.53
N ILE A 15 2.45 5.77 5.43
CA ILE A 15 3.35 6.66 6.17
C ILE A 15 2.74 6.88 7.56
N THR A 16 3.51 6.50 8.58
CA THR A 16 3.18 6.59 10.01
C THR A 16 4.24 7.40 10.75
N ASP A 17 4.52 8.61 10.26
CA ASP A 17 5.49 9.54 10.85
C ASP A 17 5.07 10.00 12.26
N ASP A 18 5.96 10.73 12.95
CA ASP A 18 5.78 11.26 14.31
C ASP A 18 4.48 12.08 14.52
N PHE A 19 3.90 12.59 13.43
CA PHE A 19 2.60 13.25 13.43
C PHE A 19 1.43 12.39 13.92
N TYR A 20 1.55 11.06 13.85
CA TYR A 20 0.48 10.10 14.18
C TYR A 20 0.73 9.35 15.49
N ASP A 21 1.81 9.65 16.21
CA ASP A 21 2.24 8.90 17.40
C ASP A 21 1.16 8.88 18.50
N ALA A 22 0.46 9.99 18.71
CA ALA A 22 -0.57 10.10 19.75
C ALA A 22 -1.78 9.21 19.43
N GLU A 23 -2.22 9.21 18.17
CA GLU A 23 -3.32 8.39 17.68
C GLU A 23 -2.93 6.90 17.64
N ILE A 24 -1.71 6.57 17.22
CA ILE A 24 -1.19 5.18 17.22
C ILE A 24 -1.10 4.65 18.65
N LEU A 25 -0.67 5.45 19.64
CA LEU A 25 -0.71 5.05 21.05
C LEU A 25 -2.10 4.70 21.51
N GLN A 26 -3.11 5.46 21.10
CA GLN A 26 -4.50 5.20 21.47
C GLN A 26 -5.00 3.88 20.89
N VAL A 27 -4.61 3.52 19.65
CA VAL A 27 -4.95 2.22 19.04
C VAL A 27 -4.37 1.04 19.84
N PHE A 28 -3.13 1.16 20.34
CA PHE A 28 -2.49 0.08 21.10
C PHE A 28 -2.80 0.10 22.59
N GLU A 29 -3.37 1.19 23.11
CA GLU A 29 -3.59 1.57 24.52
C GLU A 29 -2.29 1.69 25.34
N GLU A 30 -1.40 0.69 25.25
CA GLU A 30 -0.12 0.63 25.95
C GLU A 30 0.96 -0.02 25.05
N LEU A 31 2.10 0.66 24.91
CA LEU A 31 3.31 0.13 24.28
C LEU A 31 4.40 -0.10 25.33
N GLN A 32 5.05 -1.25 25.26
CA GLN A 32 6.19 -1.58 26.11
C GLN A 32 7.50 -1.27 25.38
N ILE A 33 8.51 -0.83 26.12
CA ILE A 33 9.84 -0.51 25.58
C ILE A 33 10.42 -1.75 24.90
N ASP A 34 10.89 -1.58 23.67
CA ASP A 34 11.54 -2.61 22.83
C ASP A 34 10.69 -3.87 22.59
N ARG A 35 9.37 -3.78 22.79
CA ARG A 35 8.43 -4.85 22.48
C ARG A 35 7.47 -4.39 21.40
N GLU A 36 7.65 -4.95 20.21
CA GLU A 36 6.73 -4.74 19.09
C GLU A 36 5.34 -5.29 19.41
N ARG A 37 4.32 -4.49 19.12
CA ARG A 37 2.92 -4.90 19.09
C ARG A 37 2.40 -4.84 17.67
N VAL A 38 1.50 -5.76 17.36
CA VAL A 38 0.84 -5.85 16.07
C VAL A 38 -0.66 -5.73 16.30
N TRP A 39 -1.30 -4.84 15.55
CA TRP A 39 -2.74 -4.69 15.47
C TRP A 39 -3.19 -5.09 14.06
N ASN A 40 -4.30 -5.82 13.96
CA ASN A 40 -4.90 -6.22 12.69
C ASN A 40 -6.39 -5.90 12.75
N GLY A 41 -6.90 -5.21 11.74
CA GLY A 41 -8.30 -4.84 11.68
C GLY A 41 -8.65 -4.13 10.38
N GLU A 42 -9.87 -3.61 10.31
CA GLU A 42 -10.33 -2.81 9.18
C GLU A 42 -9.92 -1.35 9.37
N ALA A 43 -9.47 -0.73 8.29
CA ALA A 43 -9.12 0.68 8.25
C ALA A 43 -9.92 1.39 7.15
N ARG A 44 -10.33 2.62 7.44
CA ARG A 44 -11.09 3.50 6.53
C ARG A 44 -10.10 4.37 5.76
N LEU A 45 -10.26 4.42 4.44
CA LEU A 45 -9.46 5.22 3.54
C LEU A 45 -10.23 6.48 3.17
N VAL A 46 -9.75 7.63 3.65
CA VAL A 46 -10.47 8.90 3.56
C VAL A 46 -9.67 9.88 2.68
N PRO A 47 -10.15 10.22 1.48
CA PRO A 47 -9.56 11.28 0.67
C PRO A 47 -9.75 12.64 1.36
N GLU A 48 -8.70 13.45 1.42
CA GLU A 48 -8.70 14.79 2.03
C GLU A 48 -8.39 15.84 0.94
N PRO A 49 -9.38 16.25 0.13
CA PRO A 49 -9.16 17.24 -0.94
C PRO A 49 -8.81 18.63 -0.39
N ASP A 50 -9.23 18.93 0.84
CA ASP A 50 -9.02 20.18 1.57
C ASP A 50 -7.76 20.20 2.43
N ASN A 51 -6.92 19.16 2.36
CA ASN A 51 -5.68 19.10 3.14
C ASN A 51 -4.75 20.28 2.78
N PRO A 52 -4.36 21.12 3.76
CA PRO A 52 -3.60 22.35 3.51
C PRO A 52 -2.13 22.12 3.13
N TYR A 53 -1.60 20.91 3.35
CA TYR A 53 -0.21 20.58 3.10
C TYR A 53 -0.02 19.88 1.76
N GLN A 54 -0.90 18.93 1.45
CA GLN A 54 -0.85 18.15 0.23
C GLN A 54 -2.27 17.85 -0.27
N PRO A 55 -2.73 18.54 -1.33
CA PRO A 55 -3.93 18.16 -2.05
C PRO A 55 -3.80 16.71 -2.55
N HIS A 56 -4.92 15.99 -2.61
CA HIS A 56 -4.97 14.56 -2.96
C HIS A 56 -4.37 13.59 -1.93
N THR A 57 -4.33 13.97 -0.65
CA THR A 57 -3.93 13.05 0.42
C THR A 57 -5.02 12.02 0.68
N ILE A 58 -4.63 10.75 0.86
CA ILE A 58 -5.53 9.70 1.35
C ILE A 58 -5.08 9.35 2.77
N ALA A 59 -5.86 9.76 3.75
CA ALA A 59 -5.65 9.46 5.15
C ALA A 59 -6.20 8.07 5.50
N VAL A 60 -5.58 7.45 6.49
CA VAL A 60 -5.93 6.10 6.95
C VAL A 60 -6.39 6.19 8.40
N TYR A 61 -7.62 5.75 8.64
CA TYR A 61 -8.25 5.79 9.95
C TYR A 61 -8.47 4.38 10.50
N VAL A 62 -8.20 4.21 11.79
CA VAL A 62 -8.67 3.07 12.59
C VAL A 62 -9.70 3.62 13.55
N ASP A 63 -10.94 3.14 13.46
CA ASP A 63 -12.09 3.78 14.11
C ASP A 63 -12.13 5.28 13.78
N ASP A 64 -11.99 6.16 14.78
CA ASP A 64 -11.94 7.62 14.64
C ASP A 64 -10.51 8.20 14.68
N LEU A 65 -9.48 7.35 14.73
CA LEU A 65 -8.09 7.75 14.91
C LEU A 65 -7.36 7.77 13.55
N LYS A 66 -6.83 8.92 13.16
CA LYS A 66 -5.98 9.06 11.97
C LYS A 66 -4.59 8.49 12.28
N VAL A 67 -4.31 7.29 11.80
CA VAL A 67 -3.07 6.56 12.13
C VAL A 67 -1.97 6.73 11.09
N GLY A 68 -2.29 7.30 9.92
CA GLY A 68 -1.31 7.52 8.88
C GLY A 68 -1.93 8.03 7.58
N ARG A 69 -1.13 7.98 6.52
CA ARG A 69 -1.54 8.40 5.17
C ARG A 69 -0.82 7.59 4.09
N PHE A 70 -1.30 7.69 2.86
CA PHE A 70 -0.61 7.14 1.70
C PHE A 70 0.65 7.96 1.40
N SER A 71 1.66 7.33 0.78
CA SER A 71 2.74 8.06 0.13
C SER A 71 2.19 8.91 -1.02
N GLU A 72 2.87 10.00 -1.41
CA GLU A 72 2.42 10.86 -2.51
C GLU A 72 2.15 10.06 -3.80
N LYS A 73 3.07 9.16 -4.15
CA LYS A 73 2.96 8.29 -5.32
C LYS A 73 1.75 7.35 -5.26
N ASP A 74 1.51 6.75 -4.09
CA ASP A 74 0.38 5.85 -3.92
C ASP A 74 -0.93 6.64 -3.87
N ALA A 75 -0.95 7.77 -3.18
CA ALA A 75 -2.10 8.66 -3.12
C ALA A 75 -2.54 9.08 -4.54
N ASP A 76 -1.61 9.52 -5.39
CA ASP A 76 -1.89 9.84 -6.80
C ASP A 76 -2.49 8.66 -7.57
N SER A 77 -1.95 7.45 -7.35
CA SER A 77 -2.37 6.24 -8.05
C SER A 77 -3.75 5.75 -7.59
N TYR A 78 -4.06 5.92 -6.30
CA TYR A 78 -5.28 5.45 -5.65
C TYR A 78 -6.35 6.54 -5.51
N TRP A 79 -6.04 7.80 -5.82
CA TRP A 79 -6.96 8.93 -5.66
C TRP A 79 -8.25 8.71 -6.44
N ALA A 80 -8.16 8.58 -7.76
CA ALA A 80 -9.33 8.40 -8.62
C ALA A 80 -10.21 7.20 -8.22
N PRO A 81 -9.68 5.99 -7.98
CA PRO A 81 -10.53 4.88 -7.58
C PRO A 81 -11.14 5.04 -6.18
N ILE A 82 -10.41 5.56 -5.18
CA ILE A 82 -10.97 5.76 -3.83
C ILE A 82 -11.99 6.91 -3.81
N ALA A 83 -11.69 8.02 -4.48
CA ALA A 83 -12.61 9.15 -4.66
C ALA A 83 -13.93 8.71 -5.31
N ARG A 84 -13.87 7.81 -6.31
CA ARG A 84 -15.05 7.22 -6.93
C ARG A 84 -15.94 6.49 -5.92
N VAL A 85 -15.36 5.72 -4.99
CA VAL A 85 -16.10 4.99 -3.95
C VAL A 85 -16.83 5.97 -3.03
N VAL A 86 -16.11 6.97 -2.54
CA VAL A 86 -16.65 7.99 -1.63
C VAL A 86 -17.73 8.83 -2.30
N ALA A 87 -17.50 9.28 -3.53
CA ALA A 87 -18.48 10.02 -4.32
C ALA A 87 -19.72 9.18 -4.70
N SER A 88 -19.58 7.84 -4.74
CA SER A 88 -20.70 6.92 -4.92
C SER A 88 -21.51 6.69 -3.62
N GLY A 89 -21.12 7.32 -2.51
CA GLY A 89 -21.83 7.22 -1.23
C GLY A 89 -21.38 6.05 -0.34
N TYR A 90 -20.25 5.43 -0.64
CA TYR A 90 -19.69 4.32 0.15
C TYR A 90 -18.44 4.74 0.92
N GLU A 91 -18.16 4.02 2.01
CA GLU A 91 -16.94 4.16 2.77
C GLU A 91 -15.89 3.17 2.28
N ALA A 92 -14.72 3.64 1.87
CA ALA A 92 -13.68 2.78 1.33
C ALA A 92 -12.92 2.10 2.48
N VAL A 93 -13.03 0.78 2.62
CA VAL A 93 -12.38 0.03 3.72
C VAL A 93 -11.39 -1.00 3.21
N ALA A 94 -10.29 -1.19 3.93
CA ALA A 94 -9.26 -2.20 3.64
C ALA A 94 -8.70 -2.78 4.94
N HIS A 95 -8.17 -4.00 4.88
CA HIS A 95 -7.51 -4.58 6.06
C HIS A 95 -6.16 -3.91 6.28
N LEU A 96 -5.86 -3.52 7.52
CA LEU A 96 -4.62 -2.90 7.94
C LEU A 96 -3.93 -3.78 8.98
N GLN A 97 -2.66 -4.06 8.74
CA GLN A 97 -1.72 -4.51 9.76
C GLN A 97 -0.88 -3.30 10.19
N LEU A 98 -1.03 -2.89 11.44
CA LEU A 98 -0.24 -1.82 12.05
C LEU A 98 0.73 -2.42 13.07
N THR A 99 1.99 -2.03 13.02
CA THR A 99 2.99 -2.38 14.03
C THR A 99 3.51 -1.13 14.71
N ALA A 100 3.78 -1.23 16.00
CA ALA A 100 4.38 -0.15 16.77
C ALA A 100 5.27 -0.70 17.89
N VAL A 101 6.39 -0.01 18.13
CA VAL A 101 7.31 -0.28 19.23
C VAL A 101 7.76 1.03 19.86
N LEU A 102 7.73 1.08 21.20
CA LEU A 102 8.30 2.19 21.94
C LEU A 102 9.82 2.01 22.01
N ARG A 103 10.57 2.95 21.43
CA ARG A 103 12.03 2.98 21.45
C ARG A 103 12.52 4.04 22.40
N ARG A 104 13.72 3.82 22.96
CA ARG A 104 14.42 4.82 23.75
C ARG A 104 15.81 5.05 23.17
N LEU A 105 16.07 6.27 22.71
CA LEU A 105 17.38 6.67 22.18
C LEU A 105 17.84 7.94 22.88
N SER A 106 19.06 7.93 23.41
CA SER A 106 19.69 9.09 24.05
C SER A 106 18.88 9.76 25.18
N GLY A 107 17.98 9.01 25.83
CA GLY A 107 17.16 9.50 26.95
C GLY A 107 15.71 9.79 26.57
N ASP A 108 15.44 10.08 25.29
CA ASP A 108 14.13 10.36 24.75
C ASP A 108 13.43 9.09 24.29
N SER A 109 12.10 9.04 24.46
CA SER A 109 11.27 7.93 24.01
C SER A 109 10.49 8.37 22.77
N PHE A 110 10.53 7.56 21.72
CA PHE A 110 9.79 7.79 20.48
C PHE A 110 9.14 6.50 20.00
N ILE A 111 8.14 6.61 19.14
CA ILE A 111 7.45 5.46 18.60
C ILE A 111 8.00 5.18 17.21
N GLU A 112 8.41 3.94 17.01
CA GLU A 112 8.70 3.43 15.69
C GLU A 112 7.48 2.62 15.27
N SER A 113 6.82 3.05 14.20
CA SER A 113 5.59 2.42 13.70
C SER A 113 5.69 2.15 12.19
N ALA A 114 4.94 1.14 11.75
CA ALA A 114 4.80 0.82 10.33
C ALA A 114 3.40 0.26 10.07
N GLY A 115 2.78 0.68 8.96
CA GLY A 115 1.48 0.17 8.54
C GLY A 115 1.51 -0.45 7.15
N THR A 116 0.82 -1.57 6.98
CA THR A 116 0.64 -2.26 5.70
C THR A 116 -0.83 -2.55 5.45
N LEU A 117 -1.39 -1.96 4.39
CA LEU A 117 -2.74 -2.21 3.93
C LEU A 117 -2.78 -3.38 2.95
N SER A 118 -3.72 -4.30 3.13
CA SER A 118 -4.08 -5.30 2.13
C SER A 118 -4.98 -4.65 1.09
N LEU A 119 -4.37 -4.17 0.00
CA LEU A 119 -5.04 -3.41 -1.05
C LEU A 119 -4.58 -3.87 -2.43
N SER A 120 -5.53 -4.30 -3.26
CA SER A 120 -5.31 -4.63 -4.67
C SER A 120 -4.78 -3.41 -5.43
N ALA A 121 -4.01 -3.66 -6.50
CA ALA A 121 -3.54 -2.60 -7.39
C ALA A 121 -4.70 -1.68 -7.86
N PRO A 122 -4.44 -0.39 -8.13
CA PRO A 122 -5.50 0.59 -8.42
C PRO A 122 -6.46 0.16 -9.54
N GLY A 123 -5.93 -0.43 -10.61
CA GLY A 123 -6.70 -0.92 -11.75
C GLY A 123 -7.49 -2.22 -11.50
N SER A 124 -7.34 -2.85 -10.33
CA SER A 124 -7.97 -4.12 -9.97
C SER A 124 -8.89 -4.01 -8.75
N LEU A 125 -9.15 -2.80 -8.24
CA LEU A 125 -10.05 -2.56 -7.11
C LEU A 125 -11.51 -2.91 -7.46
N PHE A 126 -11.92 -2.57 -8.67
CA PHE A 126 -13.27 -2.73 -9.18
C PHE A 126 -13.32 -3.80 -10.27
N PRO A 127 -14.49 -4.44 -10.49
CA PRO A 127 -14.67 -5.28 -11.65
C PRO A 127 -14.62 -4.43 -12.93
N LEU A 128 -14.06 -4.99 -14.00
CA LEU A 128 -13.94 -4.33 -15.31
C LEU A 128 -15.30 -4.22 -16.02
N ASN A 129 -16.27 -5.01 -15.62
CA ASN A 129 -17.63 -5.03 -16.13
C ASN A 129 -18.66 -4.92 -14.99
N GLN A 130 -19.89 -4.56 -15.33
CA GLN A 130 -20.99 -4.47 -14.38
C GLN A 130 -21.71 -5.81 -14.27
N ALA A 131 -22.24 -6.11 -13.07
CA ALA A 131 -23.13 -7.24 -12.90
C ALA A 131 -24.44 -7.00 -13.69
N PRO A 132 -25.05 -8.05 -14.26
CA PRO A 132 -26.38 -7.93 -14.84
C PRO A 132 -27.40 -7.43 -13.79
N THR A 133 -28.35 -6.58 -14.20
CA THR A 133 -29.33 -5.98 -13.29
C THR A 133 -30.18 -7.03 -12.54
N GLN A 134 -30.53 -8.12 -13.22
CA GLN A 134 -31.25 -9.26 -12.64
C GLN A 134 -30.29 -10.40 -12.31
N ALA A 135 -29.24 -10.11 -11.55
CA ALA A 135 -28.31 -11.12 -11.07
C ALA A 135 -28.50 -11.44 -9.58
N ALA A 136 -28.15 -12.66 -9.19
CA ALA A 136 -27.89 -13.08 -7.83
C ALA A 136 -26.38 -13.38 -7.73
N LEU A 137 -25.66 -12.62 -6.90
CA LEU A 137 -24.22 -12.74 -6.78
C LEU A 137 -23.87 -13.80 -5.74
N LEU A 138 -23.11 -14.82 -6.13
CA LEU A 138 -22.62 -15.84 -5.20
C LEU A 138 -21.66 -15.23 -4.18
N PRO A 139 -21.72 -15.66 -2.91
CA PRO A 139 -20.73 -15.26 -1.91
C PRO A 139 -19.32 -15.65 -2.35
N GLN A 140 -18.36 -14.76 -2.12
CA GLN A 140 -16.96 -15.00 -2.49
C GLN A 140 -16.38 -16.12 -1.64
N GLY A 141 -15.70 -17.06 -2.29
CA GLY A 141 -15.00 -18.16 -1.64
C GLY A 141 -13.72 -18.51 -2.39
N SER A 142 -13.35 -19.79 -2.35
CA SER A 142 -12.14 -20.26 -3.03
C SER A 142 -12.18 -20.01 -4.54
N SER A 143 -11.01 -19.73 -5.13
CA SER A 143 -10.87 -19.59 -6.57
C SER A 143 -10.97 -20.94 -7.28
N ILE A 144 -11.91 -21.03 -8.21
CA ILE A 144 -12.19 -22.17 -9.08
C ILE A 144 -11.65 -21.84 -10.48
N LYS A 145 -10.84 -22.73 -11.05
CA LYS A 145 -10.29 -22.55 -12.38
C LYS A 145 -11.36 -22.74 -13.46
N VAL A 146 -11.45 -21.80 -14.41
CA VAL A 146 -12.26 -21.94 -15.61
C VAL A 146 -11.49 -22.77 -16.64
N LEU A 147 -12.17 -23.73 -17.25
CA LEU A 147 -11.63 -24.60 -18.29
C LEU A 147 -12.01 -24.08 -19.68
N ASP A 148 -11.26 -24.53 -20.68
CA ASP A 148 -11.46 -24.20 -22.09
C ASP A 148 -11.36 -22.71 -22.44
N GLU A 149 -10.78 -21.91 -21.54
CA GLU A 149 -10.42 -20.50 -21.75
C GLU A 149 -9.59 -20.27 -23.03
N LYS A 150 -8.78 -21.25 -23.44
CA LYS A 150 -7.98 -21.21 -24.67
C LYS A 150 -8.82 -21.08 -25.94
N ASN A 151 -10.05 -21.60 -25.95
CA ASN A 151 -10.95 -21.49 -27.10
C ASN A 151 -11.50 -20.06 -27.25
N HIS A 152 -11.35 -19.24 -26.21
CA HIS A 152 -11.84 -17.87 -26.13
C HIS A 152 -10.71 -16.86 -25.91
N SER A 153 -9.45 -17.26 -26.18
CA SER A 153 -8.25 -16.49 -25.87
C SER A 153 -8.23 -15.12 -26.55
N GLU A 154 -8.64 -15.02 -27.82
CA GLU A 154 -8.70 -13.75 -28.55
C GLU A 154 -9.57 -12.72 -27.83
N TYR A 155 -10.76 -13.12 -27.38
CA TYR A 155 -11.65 -12.24 -26.64
C TYR A 155 -11.12 -11.94 -25.24
N LEU A 156 -10.58 -12.94 -24.54
CA LEU A 156 -10.03 -12.79 -23.20
C LEU A 156 -8.80 -11.86 -23.16
N HIS A 157 -7.94 -11.90 -24.18
CA HIS A 157 -6.85 -10.93 -24.33
C HIS A 157 -7.36 -9.52 -24.61
N GLY A 158 -8.52 -9.38 -25.28
CA GLY A 158 -9.15 -8.08 -25.52
C GLY A 158 -9.69 -7.41 -24.26
N ILE A 159 -10.02 -8.17 -23.21
CA ILE A 159 -10.50 -7.64 -21.92
C ILE A 159 -9.41 -7.62 -20.83
N LEU A 160 -8.26 -8.25 -21.06
CA LEU A 160 -7.15 -8.27 -20.10
C LEU A 160 -6.57 -6.84 -19.98
N PRO A 161 -6.54 -6.25 -18.76
CA PRO A 161 -5.99 -4.92 -18.58
C PRO A 161 -4.47 -4.94 -18.78
N GLY A 162 -3.89 -3.77 -19.10
CA GLY A 162 -2.45 -3.62 -19.29
C GLY A 162 -1.60 -3.95 -18.05
N SER A 163 -2.21 -3.98 -16.86
CA SER A 163 -1.59 -4.46 -15.62
C SER A 163 -1.33 -5.97 -15.60
N GLY A 164 -2.01 -6.75 -16.47
CA GLY A 164 -1.96 -8.21 -16.48
C GLY A 164 -2.88 -8.89 -15.47
N GLU A 165 -3.63 -8.15 -14.64
CA GLU A 165 -4.65 -8.68 -13.73
C GLU A 165 -5.88 -7.76 -13.62
N GLY A 166 -7.07 -8.34 -13.72
CA GLY A 166 -8.35 -7.65 -13.59
C GLY A 166 -9.38 -8.48 -12.83
N ARG A 167 -10.27 -7.79 -12.10
CA ARG A 167 -11.46 -8.40 -11.51
C ARG A 167 -12.63 -8.32 -12.47
N LEU A 168 -13.50 -9.31 -12.44
CA LEU A 168 -14.64 -9.43 -13.35
C LEU A 168 -15.89 -9.84 -12.56
N ILE A 169 -17.06 -9.52 -13.08
CA ILE A 169 -18.30 -10.21 -12.73
C ILE A 169 -18.64 -11.16 -13.87
N LEU A 170 -18.70 -12.45 -13.55
CA LEU A 170 -18.96 -13.52 -14.51
C LEU A 170 -20.36 -14.09 -14.27
N SER A 171 -21.12 -14.32 -15.33
CA SER A 171 -22.40 -15.02 -15.25
C SER A 171 -22.18 -16.53 -15.41
N LEU A 172 -22.93 -17.31 -14.63
CA LEU A 172 -22.89 -18.76 -14.64
C LEU A 172 -24.24 -19.28 -15.12
N GLU A 173 -24.22 -20.11 -16.15
CA GLU A 173 -25.42 -20.75 -16.68
C GLU A 173 -25.25 -22.27 -16.69
N ASN A 174 -26.31 -22.99 -16.34
CA ASN A 174 -26.30 -24.44 -16.32
C ASN A 174 -26.86 -25.01 -17.63
N ASN A 175 -25.99 -25.57 -18.47
CA ASN A 175 -26.33 -26.14 -19.77
C ASN A 175 -25.93 -27.63 -19.82
N PRO A 176 -26.89 -28.58 -19.80
CA PRO A 176 -26.56 -30.00 -19.81
C PRO A 176 -25.97 -30.41 -21.16
N ILE A 177 -24.79 -31.03 -21.13
CA ILE A 177 -24.11 -31.54 -22.34
C ILE A 177 -24.52 -32.99 -22.55
N LYS A 178 -25.00 -33.30 -23.76
CA LYS A 178 -25.28 -34.67 -24.18
C LYS A 178 -24.02 -35.31 -24.75
N HIS A 179 -23.52 -36.34 -24.09
CA HIS A 179 -22.41 -37.13 -24.59
C HIS A 179 -22.85 -38.04 -25.75
N SER A 180 -21.88 -38.50 -26.55
CA SER A 180 -22.12 -39.47 -27.64
C SER A 180 -22.76 -40.78 -27.16
N ASP A 181 -22.54 -41.13 -25.88
CA ASP A 181 -23.15 -42.25 -25.16
C ASP A 181 -24.59 -41.97 -24.68
N GLY A 182 -25.17 -40.82 -25.04
CA GLY A 182 -26.54 -40.43 -24.68
C GLY A 182 -26.72 -39.93 -23.24
N ARG A 183 -25.71 -40.08 -22.37
CA ARG A 183 -25.69 -39.51 -21.01
C ARG A 183 -25.73 -37.98 -21.06
N LEU A 184 -26.54 -37.37 -20.21
CA LEU A 184 -26.57 -35.94 -19.95
C LEU A 184 -25.72 -35.66 -18.71
N THR A 185 -24.76 -34.76 -18.84
CA THR A 185 -23.92 -34.31 -17.74
C THR A 185 -24.11 -32.81 -17.56
N GLU A 186 -24.30 -32.38 -16.32
CA GLU A 186 -24.42 -30.96 -15.99
C GLU A 186 -23.11 -30.26 -16.32
N CYS A 187 -23.21 -29.13 -17.02
CA CYS A 187 -22.07 -28.29 -17.34
C CYS A 187 -22.43 -26.86 -17.01
N VAL A 188 -21.65 -26.26 -16.14
CA VAL A 188 -21.76 -24.83 -15.84
C VAL A 188 -20.85 -24.09 -16.80
N GLU A 189 -21.47 -23.34 -17.70
CA GLU A 189 -20.80 -22.46 -18.64
C GLU A 189 -20.60 -21.08 -18.01
N VAL A 190 -19.46 -20.46 -18.32
CA VAL A 190 -19.05 -19.18 -17.76
C VAL A 190 -19.11 -18.12 -18.84
N PHE A 191 -19.77 -17.02 -18.55
CA PHE A 191 -19.99 -15.91 -19.47
C PHE A 191 -19.43 -14.59 -18.93
N HIS A 192 -18.83 -13.82 -19.83
CA HIS A 192 -18.49 -12.41 -19.61
C HIS A 192 -19.29 -11.57 -20.60
N ASP A 193 -20.11 -10.63 -20.14
CA ASP A 193 -20.99 -9.77 -20.96
C ASP A 193 -21.77 -10.53 -22.05
N ARG A 194 -22.34 -11.69 -21.68
CA ARG A 194 -23.09 -12.63 -22.56
C ARG A 194 -22.26 -13.37 -23.61
N LYS A 195 -20.93 -13.29 -23.56
CA LYS A 195 -20.04 -14.14 -24.36
C LYS A 195 -19.53 -15.28 -23.51
N MET A 196 -19.67 -16.50 -24.00
CA MET A 196 -19.08 -17.68 -23.36
C MET A 196 -17.55 -17.52 -23.36
N VAL A 197 -16.94 -17.70 -22.19
CA VAL A 197 -15.49 -17.58 -21.98
C VAL A 197 -14.86 -18.86 -21.45
N GLY A 198 -15.68 -19.88 -21.17
CA GLY A 198 -15.23 -21.20 -20.77
C GLY A 198 -16.32 -21.96 -20.01
N ARG A 199 -15.90 -22.98 -19.26
CA ARG A 199 -16.79 -23.78 -18.42
C ARG A 199 -16.10 -24.24 -17.15
N LEU A 200 -16.85 -24.61 -16.13
CA LEU A 200 -16.30 -25.21 -14.93
C LEU A 200 -16.03 -26.70 -15.15
N SER A 201 -15.24 -27.32 -14.26
CA SER A 201 -15.05 -28.77 -14.29
C SER A 201 -16.36 -29.51 -14.02
N THR A 202 -16.47 -30.77 -14.47
CA THR A 202 -17.68 -31.57 -14.26
C THR A 202 -18.07 -31.68 -12.80
N GLN A 203 -17.10 -31.96 -11.91
CA GLN A 203 -17.34 -32.09 -10.48
C GLN A 203 -17.90 -30.79 -9.86
N ILE A 204 -17.34 -29.63 -10.24
CA ILE A 204 -17.82 -28.34 -9.72
C ILE A 204 -19.17 -27.97 -10.35
N SER A 205 -19.36 -28.30 -11.63
CA SER A 205 -20.64 -28.07 -12.33
C SER A 205 -21.79 -28.82 -11.66
N GLU A 206 -21.60 -30.10 -11.34
CA GLU A 206 -22.61 -30.91 -10.63
C GLU A 206 -22.96 -30.33 -9.25
N GLN A 207 -21.98 -29.73 -8.57
CA GLN A 207 -22.17 -29.10 -7.26
C GLN A 207 -22.93 -27.77 -7.36
N LEU A 208 -22.59 -26.91 -8.33
CA LEU A 208 -23.18 -25.57 -8.48
C LEU A 208 -24.49 -25.56 -9.27
N ALA A 209 -24.76 -26.56 -10.10
CA ALA A 209 -25.95 -26.63 -10.94
C ALA A 209 -27.28 -26.46 -10.15
N PRO A 210 -27.49 -27.09 -8.97
CA PRO A 210 -28.71 -26.87 -8.19
C PRO A 210 -28.90 -25.42 -7.75
N VAL A 211 -27.81 -24.75 -7.36
CA VAL A 211 -27.82 -23.34 -6.93
C VAL A 211 -28.15 -22.43 -8.10
N ILE A 212 -27.54 -22.68 -9.26
CA ILE A 212 -27.75 -21.88 -10.48
C ILE A 212 -29.19 -22.03 -10.97
N ARG A 213 -29.73 -23.26 -10.96
CA ARG A 213 -31.14 -23.50 -11.32
C ARG A 213 -32.09 -22.82 -10.36
N TYR A 214 -31.82 -22.89 -9.05
CA TYR A 214 -32.67 -22.21 -8.08
C TYR A 214 -32.76 -20.70 -8.35
N ALA A 215 -31.63 -20.04 -8.63
CA ALA A 215 -31.66 -18.62 -8.98
C ALA A 215 -32.41 -18.37 -10.30
N TYR A 216 -32.18 -19.22 -11.31
CA TYR A 216 -32.84 -19.12 -12.61
C TYR A 216 -34.36 -19.28 -12.51
N ASP A 217 -34.84 -20.22 -11.69
CA ASP A 217 -36.26 -20.47 -11.43
C ASP A 217 -36.95 -19.29 -10.72
N HIS A 218 -36.16 -18.37 -10.14
CA HIS A 218 -36.61 -17.12 -9.52
C HIS A 218 -36.31 -15.88 -10.39
N ASP A 219 -36.19 -16.06 -11.70
CA ASP A 219 -35.94 -14.99 -12.68
C ASP A 219 -34.63 -14.20 -12.42
N LYS A 220 -33.61 -14.87 -11.88
CA LYS A 220 -32.27 -14.30 -11.62
C LYS A 220 -31.18 -15.07 -12.35
N LEU A 221 -30.25 -14.35 -12.97
CA LEU A 221 -29.00 -14.91 -13.45
C LEU A 221 -28.05 -15.14 -12.28
N THR A 222 -27.34 -16.26 -12.26
CA THR A 222 -26.29 -16.45 -11.24
C THR A 222 -25.03 -15.72 -11.70
N SER A 223 -24.49 -14.85 -10.84
CA SER A 223 -23.22 -14.16 -11.07
C SER A 223 -22.21 -14.52 -9.99
N ALA A 224 -20.93 -14.43 -10.31
CA ALA A 224 -19.85 -14.67 -9.38
C ALA A 224 -18.70 -13.71 -9.66
N TRP A 225 -17.91 -13.43 -8.62
CA TRP A 225 -16.65 -12.73 -8.78
C TRP A 225 -15.69 -13.58 -9.60
N GLY A 226 -14.94 -12.93 -10.48
CA GLY A 226 -13.95 -13.56 -11.33
C GLY A 226 -12.64 -12.81 -11.31
N THR A 227 -11.58 -13.49 -11.71
CA THR A 227 -10.27 -12.87 -11.94
C THR A 227 -9.69 -13.37 -13.22
N ILE A 228 -9.31 -12.43 -14.07
CA ILE A 228 -8.50 -12.67 -15.24
C ILE A 228 -7.06 -12.26 -14.94
N ARG A 229 -6.13 -13.17 -15.15
CA ARG A 229 -4.70 -12.92 -15.04
C ARG A 229 -4.01 -13.43 -16.28
N GLY A 230 -3.03 -12.69 -16.79
CA GLY A 230 -2.28 -13.15 -17.93
C GLY A 230 -1.23 -12.17 -18.40
N ASN A 231 -0.57 -12.59 -19.47
CA ASN A 231 0.31 -11.77 -20.26
C ASN A 231 -0.05 -11.97 -21.75
N ALA A 232 0.83 -11.57 -22.67
CA ALA A 232 0.58 -11.71 -24.11
C ALA A 232 0.51 -13.16 -24.61
N PHE A 233 0.90 -14.16 -23.81
CA PHE A 233 1.05 -15.56 -24.23
C PHE A 233 0.19 -16.53 -23.41
N GLU A 234 0.02 -16.27 -22.13
CA GLU A 234 -0.72 -17.13 -21.20
C GLU A 234 -1.79 -16.33 -20.48
N LEU A 235 -2.97 -16.94 -20.35
CA LEU A 235 -4.12 -16.36 -19.70
C LEU A 235 -4.80 -17.40 -18.83
N SER A 236 -5.21 -16.99 -17.64
CA SER A 236 -5.97 -17.79 -16.68
C SER A 236 -7.18 -17.00 -16.22
N LEU A 237 -8.34 -17.65 -16.26
CA LEU A 237 -9.59 -17.15 -15.72
C LEU A 237 -10.01 -18.00 -14.52
N THR A 238 -10.44 -17.34 -13.45
CA THR A 238 -10.96 -18.00 -12.26
C THR A 238 -12.29 -17.38 -11.84
N VAL A 239 -13.13 -18.21 -11.21
CA VAL A 239 -14.40 -17.82 -10.57
C VAL A 239 -14.26 -18.02 -9.07
N GLN A 240 -14.73 -17.09 -8.26
CA GLN A 240 -14.72 -17.18 -6.81
C GLN A 240 -16.14 -17.40 -6.31
N ALA A 241 -16.35 -18.55 -5.66
CA ALA A 241 -17.60 -18.90 -5.03
C ALA A 241 -17.33 -19.77 -3.81
N VAL A 242 -18.13 -19.59 -2.76
CA VAL A 242 -18.18 -20.55 -1.64
C VAL A 242 -18.73 -21.89 -2.13
N ARG A 243 -18.48 -22.96 -1.36
CA ARG A 243 -19.09 -24.26 -1.68
C ARG A 243 -20.61 -24.16 -1.51
N PRO A 244 -21.41 -24.89 -2.29
CA PRO A 244 -22.87 -24.88 -2.13
C PRO A 244 -23.36 -25.13 -0.70
N SER A 245 -22.65 -25.97 0.06
CA SER A 245 -22.96 -26.28 1.46
C SER A 245 -22.65 -25.15 2.45
N GLU A 246 -21.88 -24.15 2.03
CA GLU A 246 -21.46 -22.99 2.83
C GLU A 246 -22.26 -21.73 2.48
N ILE A 247 -23.15 -21.80 1.48
CA ILE A 247 -24.07 -20.70 1.14
C ILE A 247 -25.12 -20.61 2.25
N SER A 248 -25.31 -19.41 2.82
CA SER A 248 -26.31 -19.17 3.85
C SER A 248 -27.74 -19.25 3.30
N ASP A 249 -28.68 -19.66 4.15
CA ASP A 249 -30.11 -19.71 3.79
C ASP A 249 -30.63 -18.34 3.35
N GLU A 250 -30.14 -17.25 3.98
CA GLU A 250 -30.45 -15.86 3.63
C GLU A 250 -30.15 -15.53 2.16
N TRP A 251 -29.10 -16.12 1.58
CA TRP A 251 -28.79 -15.93 0.17
C TRP A 251 -29.88 -16.52 -0.73
N PHE A 252 -30.42 -17.69 -0.38
CA PHE A 252 -31.51 -18.32 -1.14
C PHE A 252 -32.84 -17.59 -0.99
N GLU A 253 -33.06 -16.90 0.13
CA GLU A 253 -34.27 -16.11 0.37
C GLU A 253 -34.27 -14.78 -0.39
N HIS A 254 -33.12 -14.11 -0.47
CA HIS A 254 -33.04 -12.76 -1.02
C HIS A 254 -32.39 -12.67 -2.41
N LEU A 255 -31.63 -13.69 -2.81
CA LEU A 255 -30.88 -13.74 -4.07
C LEU A 255 -30.21 -12.39 -4.41
N PRO A 256 -29.38 -11.85 -3.48
CA PRO A 256 -28.97 -10.47 -3.53
C PRO A 256 -27.95 -10.22 -4.65
N ASN A 257 -28.01 -9.03 -5.25
CA ASN A 257 -26.96 -8.51 -6.14
C ASN A 257 -26.02 -7.61 -5.32
N ASN A 258 -25.06 -8.23 -4.63
CA ASN A 258 -24.14 -7.52 -3.73
C ASN A 258 -22.98 -6.80 -4.44
N VAL A 259 -23.09 -6.51 -5.74
CA VAL A 259 -22.10 -5.67 -6.43
C VAL A 259 -22.50 -4.21 -6.20
N PRO A 260 -21.73 -3.43 -5.43
CA PRO A 260 -22.11 -2.05 -5.16
C PRO A 260 -22.09 -1.23 -6.45
N GLU A 261 -23.16 -0.47 -6.69
CA GLU A 261 -23.26 0.39 -7.86
C GLU A 261 -22.39 1.63 -7.66
N LEU A 262 -21.24 1.66 -8.32
CA LEU A 262 -20.34 2.81 -8.33
C LEU A 262 -20.67 3.73 -9.50
N LEU A 263 -20.47 5.04 -9.31
CA LEU A 263 -20.54 6.04 -10.38
C LEU A 263 -19.68 5.62 -11.58
N PRO A 264 -20.01 5.99 -12.83
CA PRO A 264 -19.16 5.71 -13.98
C PRO A 264 -17.75 6.29 -13.84
N LEU A 265 -16.80 5.75 -14.59
CA LEU A 265 -15.43 6.27 -14.58
C LEU A 265 -15.41 7.70 -15.15
N ALA A 266 -14.92 8.64 -14.35
CA ALA A 266 -14.79 10.05 -14.69
C ALA A 266 -13.39 10.58 -14.35
N ASP A 267 -13.02 11.71 -14.97
CA ASP A 267 -11.72 12.37 -14.74
C ASP A 267 -11.62 13.01 -13.34
N THR A 268 -12.77 13.36 -12.74
CA THR A 268 -12.84 13.99 -11.43
C THR A 268 -14.13 13.59 -10.74
N TYR A 269 -14.07 13.42 -9.42
CA TYR A 269 -15.22 13.19 -8.57
C TYR A 269 -15.31 14.31 -7.54
N ASP A 270 -16.54 14.69 -7.19
CA ASP A 270 -16.81 15.60 -6.09
C ASP A 270 -16.71 14.80 -4.78
N VAL A 271 -15.68 15.07 -3.99
CA VAL A 271 -15.42 14.40 -2.71
C VAL A 271 -15.53 15.43 -1.60
N PRO A 272 -16.28 15.16 -0.52
CA PRO A 272 -16.40 16.10 0.59
C PRO A 272 -15.05 16.39 1.25
N ASP A 273 -14.91 17.64 1.73
CA ASP A 273 -13.84 18.05 2.62
C ASP A 273 -13.84 17.16 3.88
N ALA A 274 -12.67 16.64 4.24
CA ALA A 274 -12.54 15.62 5.28
C ALA A 274 -11.23 15.75 6.08
N TYR A 275 -10.41 16.76 5.82
CA TYR A 275 -9.16 16.96 6.54
C TYR A 275 -9.42 17.25 8.03
N VAL A 276 -8.86 16.39 8.87
CA VAL A 276 -8.75 16.60 10.31
C VAL A 276 -7.27 16.57 10.68
N ALA A 277 -6.82 17.63 11.35
CA ALA A 277 -5.45 17.73 11.82
C ALA A 277 -5.22 16.77 12.99
N THR A 278 -4.11 16.02 12.96
CA THR A 278 -3.70 15.20 14.11
C THR A 278 -3.16 16.05 15.25
N ASP A 279 -3.04 15.45 16.44
CA ASP A 279 -2.39 16.13 17.55
C ASP A 279 -0.96 16.56 17.18
N GLY A 280 -0.19 15.70 16.51
CA GLY A 280 1.16 16.04 16.06
C GLY A 280 1.20 17.25 15.10
N GLU A 281 0.27 17.31 14.14
CA GLU A 281 0.18 18.40 13.18
C GLU A 281 -0.17 19.74 13.86
N LEU A 282 -1.09 19.72 14.83
CA LEU A 282 -1.48 20.87 15.64
C LEU A 282 -0.31 21.40 16.48
N HIS A 283 0.45 20.51 17.12
CA HIS A 283 1.62 20.87 17.91
C HIS A 283 2.71 21.54 17.05
N ARG A 284 2.99 21.02 15.84
CA ARG A 284 3.94 21.65 14.89
C ARG A 284 3.45 23.01 14.39
N ALA A 285 2.17 23.15 14.06
CA ALA A 285 1.62 24.44 13.62
C ALA A 285 1.74 25.53 14.70
N SER A 286 1.55 25.15 15.98
CA SER A 286 1.62 26.07 17.12
C SER A 286 3.06 26.55 17.43
N THR A 287 4.06 25.67 17.32
CA THR A 287 5.47 26.00 17.54
C THR A 287 6.01 26.93 16.44
N THR A 288 5.61 26.69 15.19
CA THR A 288 5.95 27.57 14.06
C THR A 288 5.32 28.98 14.21
N LYS A 289 4.09 29.08 14.74
CA LYS A 289 3.44 30.37 15.03
C LYS A 289 4.09 31.14 16.18
N LYS A 290 4.51 30.47 17.27
CA LYS A 290 5.26 31.10 18.36
C LYS A 290 6.59 31.70 17.90
N LYS A 291 7.28 31.05 16.96
CA LYS A 291 8.54 31.57 16.37
C LYS A 291 8.31 32.82 15.50
N ARG A 292 7.16 32.94 14.83
CA ARG A 292 6.76 34.16 14.08
C ARG A 292 6.24 35.29 14.99
N GLY A 293 5.69 34.96 16.16
CA GLY A 293 5.22 35.95 17.15
C GLY A 293 6.31 36.64 17.98
N PHE A 294 7.57 36.18 17.91
CA PHE A 294 8.71 36.80 18.59
C PHE A 294 9.46 37.84 17.74
N ILE A 295 9.07 38.03 16.47
CA ILE A 295 9.59 39.10 15.60
C ILE A 295 8.49 40.15 15.44
N GLY A 296 8.29 40.99 16.44
CA GLY A 296 7.34 42.10 16.31
C GLY A 296 6.83 42.70 17.60
N SER A 297 7.70 43.36 18.37
CA SER A 297 7.44 44.65 19.03
C SER A 297 8.50 44.91 20.10
N ARG A 298 9.41 45.84 19.83
CA ARG A 298 10.24 46.47 20.85
C ARG A 298 10.23 47.98 20.60
N PRO A 299 9.65 48.83 21.47
CA PRO A 299 10.00 50.23 21.49
C PRO A 299 11.27 50.44 22.33
N ALA A 300 11.93 51.54 22.01
CA ALA A 300 13.29 51.90 22.38
C ALA A 300 13.43 52.52 23.79
N SER A 301 14.70 52.69 24.17
CA SER A 301 15.25 53.40 25.35
C SER A 301 15.29 52.54 26.62
N GLU A 302 16.39 52.39 27.37
CA GLU A 302 17.53 53.27 27.60
C GLU A 302 18.74 52.45 28.10
N THR A 303 19.92 53.01 27.85
CA THR A 303 21.29 52.63 28.21
C THR A 303 21.54 52.32 29.68
N ASP A 304 22.39 51.32 29.96
CA ASP A 304 23.63 51.61 30.70
C ASP A 304 24.75 50.58 30.45
N ASN A 305 25.97 51.12 30.39
CA ASN A 305 27.23 50.48 30.01
C ASN A 305 27.77 49.52 31.11
N VAL A 306 28.62 48.57 30.72
CA VAL A 306 30.07 48.55 31.04
C VAL A 306 30.73 47.17 30.83
N GLN A 307 31.78 47.19 30.00
CA GLN A 307 33.01 46.36 29.94
C GLN A 307 33.00 44.91 29.46
N ASP A 308 33.29 44.81 28.16
CA ASP A 308 34.37 44.05 27.51
C ASP A 308 35.43 43.40 28.42
N SER A 309 35.64 42.09 28.22
CA SER A 309 36.86 41.33 28.52
C SER A 309 36.78 40.05 27.69
N GLN A 310 37.63 39.97 26.67
CA GLN A 310 37.84 38.82 25.79
C GLN A 310 38.41 37.60 26.54
N ASP A 311 38.12 36.44 25.95
CA ASP A 311 38.85 35.17 25.97
C ASP A 311 38.83 34.31 27.25
N GLN A 312 38.09 33.18 27.23
CA GLN A 312 38.64 31.85 26.95
C GLN A 312 37.64 30.69 27.19
N ASP A 313 37.64 29.77 26.22
CA ASP A 313 37.49 28.32 26.33
C ASP A 313 36.12 27.70 26.65
N SER A 314 35.34 27.50 25.59
CA SER A 314 34.32 26.46 25.48
C SER A 314 34.97 25.09 25.26
N THR A 315 35.03 24.26 26.30
CA THR A 315 35.41 22.85 26.19
C THR A 315 34.22 22.01 25.75
N ALA A 316 34.14 21.74 24.45
CA ALA A 316 33.32 20.66 23.91
C ALA A 316 34.06 19.31 24.09
N PRO A 317 33.37 18.21 24.40
CA PRO A 317 34.01 16.90 24.59
C PRO A 317 34.48 16.35 23.24
N GLY A 318 35.78 16.10 23.11
CA GLY A 318 36.41 15.58 21.90
C GLY A 318 35.90 14.18 21.52
N ALA A 319 35.60 14.01 20.23
CA ALA A 319 35.40 12.72 19.60
C ALA A 319 36.70 11.88 19.67
N PRO A 320 36.62 10.55 19.84
CA PRO A 320 37.80 9.73 20.09
C PRO A 320 38.65 9.59 18.82
N LEU A 321 39.91 9.99 18.93
CA LEU A 321 41.00 9.92 17.94
C LEU A 321 41.31 8.51 17.37
N GLY A 322 40.48 7.50 17.66
CA GLY A 322 40.67 6.10 17.26
C GLY A 322 39.98 5.70 15.95
N LEU A 323 38.82 6.27 15.62
CA LEU A 323 38.00 5.81 14.49
C LEU A 323 38.54 6.24 13.12
N GLN A 324 39.17 7.42 13.04
CA GLN A 324 39.70 7.96 11.78
C GLN A 324 40.88 7.12 11.24
N ARG A 325 41.74 6.61 12.12
CA ARG A 325 42.83 5.69 11.74
C ARG A 325 42.30 4.33 11.29
N ILE A 326 41.19 3.87 11.86
CA ILE A 326 40.54 2.61 11.49
C ILE A 326 39.89 2.72 10.10
N ALA A 327 39.21 3.83 9.79
CA ALA A 327 38.61 4.05 8.48
C ALA A 327 39.65 4.09 7.34
N VAL A 328 40.79 4.75 7.56
CA VAL A 328 41.90 4.80 6.58
C VAL A 328 42.52 3.40 6.37
N LEU A 329 42.76 2.66 7.45
CA LEU A 329 43.27 1.28 7.37
C LEU A 329 42.29 0.35 6.64
N LEU A 330 41.00 0.48 6.91
CA LEU A 330 39.96 -0.34 6.30
C LEU A 330 39.82 -0.04 4.79
N GLY A 331 39.97 1.23 4.39
CA GLY A 331 40.01 1.64 2.99
C GLY A 331 41.21 1.06 2.23
N VAL A 332 42.41 1.06 2.82
CA VAL A 332 43.61 0.46 2.21
C VAL A 332 43.46 -1.07 2.05
N VAL A 333 42.90 -1.74 3.06
CA VAL A 333 42.64 -3.19 3.00
C VAL A 333 41.60 -3.52 1.93
N GLY A 334 40.50 -2.77 1.85
CA GLY A 334 39.47 -2.93 0.82
C GLY A 334 40.03 -2.75 -0.59
N GLY A 335 40.89 -1.74 -0.81
CA GLY A 335 41.57 -1.51 -2.08
C GLY A 335 42.50 -2.66 -2.49
N ILE A 336 43.26 -3.23 -1.56
CA ILE A 336 44.16 -4.38 -1.83
C ILE A 336 43.34 -5.62 -2.21
N VAL A 337 42.25 -5.91 -1.49
CA VAL A 337 41.36 -7.04 -1.77
C VAL A 337 40.70 -6.90 -3.15
N LEU A 338 40.33 -5.68 -3.54
CA LEU A 338 39.76 -5.39 -4.85
C LEU A 338 40.77 -5.69 -5.98
N VAL A 339 42.02 -5.24 -5.83
CA VAL A 339 43.09 -5.49 -6.82
C VAL A 339 43.40 -6.98 -6.94
N ILE A 340 43.48 -7.71 -5.81
CA ILE A 340 43.69 -9.16 -5.80
C ILE A 340 42.50 -9.89 -6.45
N GLY A 341 41.26 -9.45 -6.17
CA GLY A 341 40.05 -9.97 -6.82
C GLY A 341 40.11 -9.80 -8.35
N LEU A 342 40.52 -8.62 -8.83
CA LEU A 342 40.66 -8.31 -10.25
C LEU A 342 41.69 -9.19 -10.97
N VAL A 343 42.81 -9.49 -10.32
CA VAL A 343 43.82 -10.42 -10.87
C VAL A 343 43.30 -11.87 -10.88
N LEU A 344 42.58 -12.28 -9.83
CA LEU A 344 42.04 -13.63 -9.70
C LEU A 344 40.92 -13.95 -10.70
N ILE A 345 40.24 -12.94 -11.27
CA ILE A 345 39.23 -13.15 -12.33
C ILE A 345 39.80 -13.93 -13.52
N PHE A 346 41.09 -13.75 -13.84
CA PHE A 346 41.74 -14.39 -14.98
C PHE A 346 42.14 -15.86 -14.74
N TYR A 347 42.16 -16.32 -13.48
CA TYR A 347 42.57 -17.68 -13.12
C TYR A 347 41.43 -18.50 -12.49
N LYS A 348 40.57 -17.86 -11.70
CA LYS A 348 39.38 -18.44 -11.06
C LYS A 348 38.24 -17.40 -11.00
N PRO A 349 37.36 -17.36 -12.01
CA PRO A 349 36.42 -16.25 -12.22
C PRO A 349 35.43 -16.05 -11.07
N MET A 350 34.89 -17.13 -10.49
CA MET A 350 33.95 -17.02 -9.35
C MET A 350 34.59 -16.45 -8.09
N LEU A 351 35.85 -16.80 -7.80
CA LEU A 351 36.56 -16.28 -6.63
C LEU A 351 36.99 -14.82 -6.83
N GLY A 352 37.37 -14.46 -8.06
CA GLY A 352 37.72 -13.10 -8.44
C GLY A 352 36.55 -12.14 -8.33
N ILE A 353 35.37 -12.52 -8.83
CA ILE A 353 34.14 -11.70 -8.72
C ILE A 353 33.77 -11.48 -7.25
N LEU A 354 33.85 -12.52 -6.41
CA LEU A 354 33.58 -12.41 -4.97
C LEU A 354 34.56 -11.45 -4.28
N GLY A 355 35.85 -11.53 -4.64
CA GLY A 355 36.87 -10.61 -4.12
C GLY A 355 36.67 -9.16 -4.53
N VAL A 356 36.23 -8.91 -5.77
CA VAL A 356 35.93 -7.56 -6.27
C VAL A 356 34.70 -6.97 -5.56
N VAL A 357 33.63 -7.75 -5.40
CA VAL A 357 32.42 -7.29 -4.68
C VAL A 357 32.75 -6.97 -3.22
N LEU A 358 33.46 -7.87 -2.53
CA LEU A 358 33.83 -7.65 -1.13
C LEU A 358 34.77 -6.44 -0.95
N GLY A 359 35.79 -6.32 -1.81
CA GLY A 359 36.73 -5.19 -1.78
C GLY A 359 36.04 -3.85 -2.07
N ALA A 360 35.12 -3.82 -3.02
CA ALA A 360 34.34 -2.62 -3.36
C ALA A 360 33.40 -2.21 -2.23
N SER A 361 32.71 -3.16 -1.58
CA SER A 361 31.84 -2.88 -0.44
C SER A 361 32.61 -2.30 0.76
N VAL A 362 33.80 -2.85 1.07
CA VAL A 362 34.63 -2.36 2.19
C VAL A 362 35.24 -0.99 1.90
N ALA A 363 35.69 -0.74 0.67
CA ALA A 363 36.21 0.56 0.26
C ALA A 363 35.10 1.64 0.24
N PHE A 364 33.89 1.28 -0.19
CA PHE A 364 32.73 2.17 -0.19
C PHE A 364 32.29 2.54 1.23
N LEU A 365 32.31 1.57 2.15
CA LEU A 365 31.99 1.80 3.56
C LEU A 365 32.99 2.77 4.22
N ALA A 366 34.29 2.64 3.90
CA ALA A 366 35.33 3.55 4.39
C ALA A 366 35.18 4.98 3.84
N LEU A 367 34.76 5.14 2.59
CA LEU A 367 34.49 6.45 1.99
C LEU A 367 33.22 7.10 2.54
N PHE A 368 32.18 6.31 2.82
CA PHE A 368 30.93 6.80 3.38
C PHE A 368 31.14 7.40 4.78
N PHE A 369 31.81 6.66 5.68
CA PHE A 369 32.17 7.17 7.01
C PHE A 369 33.22 8.29 6.98
N GLY A 370 34.07 8.36 5.95
CA GLY A 370 35.00 9.46 5.75
C GLY A 370 34.32 10.77 5.31
N ARG A 371 33.15 10.68 4.66
CA ARG A 371 32.43 11.84 4.08
C ARG A 371 31.47 12.51 5.05
N GLU A 372 30.94 11.79 6.04
CA GLU A 372 30.09 12.40 7.08
C GLU A 372 30.87 13.39 7.97
N ASN A 373 32.20 13.23 8.10
CA ASN A 373 33.05 14.11 8.91
C ASN A 373 33.51 15.40 8.20
N SER A 374 33.23 15.60 6.90
CA SER A 374 33.66 16.80 6.17
C SER A 374 32.58 17.89 6.09
N TYR A 375 31.39 17.66 6.66
CA TYR A 375 30.29 18.63 6.65
C TYR A 375 30.29 19.59 7.85
N ASP A 376 31.18 19.39 8.83
CA ASP A 376 31.25 20.21 10.05
C ASP A 376 32.30 21.35 10.00
N GLU A 377 33.04 21.53 8.90
CA GLU A 377 34.12 22.57 8.82
C GLU A 377 33.81 23.79 7.94
N GLU A 378 32.69 23.85 7.21
CA GLU A 378 32.32 25.03 6.38
C GLU A 378 31.07 25.75 6.90
N ALA A 379 31.18 26.38 8.07
CA ALA A 379 30.40 27.58 8.40
C ALA A 379 30.97 28.22 9.67
N VAL A 380 31.83 29.25 9.53
CA VAL A 380 31.89 30.48 10.35
C VAL A 380 33.07 31.36 9.84
N SER A 381 32.79 32.68 9.71
CA SER A 381 33.72 33.81 9.48
C SER A 381 34.12 34.03 8.00
N GLU A 382 34.03 35.21 7.38
CA GLU A 382 34.03 36.61 7.84
C GLU A 382 33.35 37.52 6.80
N ASP A 383 32.56 38.48 7.27
CA ASP A 383 32.39 39.79 6.63
C ASP A 383 33.01 40.80 7.62
N PRO A 384 33.90 41.73 7.23
CA PRO A 384 33.40 43.06 6.84
C PRO A 384 34.27 43.86 5.83
N LEU A 385 33.56 44.68 5.03
CA LEU A 385 33.85 46.08 4.63
C LEU A 385 35.23 46.44 4.02
N GLU A 386 35.23 46.98 2.78
CA GLU A 386 35.78 48.31 2.46
C GLU A 386 35.51 48.75 1.00
N HIS A 387 35.02 49.99 0.88
CA HIS A 387 34.84 50.87 -0.30
C HIS A 387 33.63 50.74 -1.24
#